data_AF-A0AAV0QDJ7-F1
#
_entry.id   AF-A0AAV0QDJ7-F1
#
_cell.length_a   1.000
_cell.length_b   1.000
_cell.length_c   1.000
_cell.angle_alpha   90.00
_cell.angle_beta   90.00
_cell.angle_gamma   90.00
#
_symmetry.space_group_name_H-M   'P 1'
#
loop_
_entity.id
_entity.type
_entity.pdbx_description
1 polymer ?
#
loop_
_entity_poly.entity_id
_entity_poly.type
_entity_poly.pdbx_seq_one_letter_code
_entity_poly.pdbx_strand_id
1 'polypeptide(L)'
;MEKYSWGQSLQEVTITAPVPAGTKSRQITCEIEKKSLKLGLKGEEPAMIIIEGELFGQVKVGESFWHLEDQKTVSVLLTKSDERRNWWKSLVKGGPEIDTQKVEPEPSRLGDLDPELRSTVEKMMFDQRQKEMSRPTSDEIQQQELLKKFDFSKMKRVDKFSNMA
;
A
#
# COMPACT_ATOMS: atom_id res chain seq x y z
N MET A 1 -13.83 -0.65 22.06
CA MET A 1 -14.03 -1.41 20.82
C MET A 1 -13.77 -0.46 19.66
N GLU A 2 -12.90 -0.85 18.74
CA GLU A 2 -12.74 -0.11 17.48
C GLU A 2 -14.06 -0.18 16.71
N LYS A 3 -14.56 0.97 16.23
CA LYS A 3 -15.86 1.05 15.55
C LYS A 3 -15.84 0.42 14.16
N TYR A 4 -14.67 0.38 13.53
CA TYR A 4 -14.39 -0.22 12.24
C TYR A 4 -12.87 -0.35 12.08
N SER A 5 -12.45 -1.20 11.15
CA SER A 5 -11.08 -1.29 10.65
C SER A 5 -11.06 -0.91 9.17
N TRP A 6 -9.95 -0.38 8.67
CA TRP A 6 -9.78 -0.13 7.25
C TRP A 6 -8.34 -0.39 6.81
N GLY A 7 -8.21 -0.86 5.58
CA GLY A 7 -6.95 -1.07 4.88
C GLY A 7 -7.02 -0.52 3.47
N GLN A 8 -5.91 -0.57 2.75
CA GLN A 8 -5.88 -0.13 1.36
C GLN A 8 -4.84 -0.87 0.54
N SER A 9 -5.10 -0.98 -0.75
CA SER A 9 -4.11 -1.26 -1.79
C SER A 9 -3.82 0.03 -2.56
N LEU A 10 -3.04 -0.05 -3.65
CA LEU A 10 -2.87 1.09 -4.56
C LEU A 10 -4.20 1.54 -5.19
N GLN A 11 -5.10 0.60 -5.45
CA GLN A 11 -6.32 0.83 -6.23
C GLN A 11 -7.57 0.97 -5.35
N GLU A 12 -7.55 0.41 -4.15
CA GLU A 12 -8.77 0.22 -3.36
C GLU A 12 -8.56 0.59 -1.90
N VAL A 13 -9.66 0.90 -1.21
CA VAL A 13 -9.77 0.98 0.25
C VAL A 13 -10.79 -0.04 0.70
N THR A 14 -10.44 -0.89 1.65
CA THR A 14 -11.34 -1.86 2.27
C THR A 14 -11.68 -1.41 3.69
N ILE A 15 -12.94 -1.50 4.07
CA ILE A 15 -13.44 -1.10 5.38
C ILE A 15 -14.29 -2.24 5.93
N THR A 16 -14.07 -2.59 7.19
CA THR A 16 -14.82 -3.63 7.89
C THR A 16 -15.36 -3.06 9.19
N ALA A 17 -16.69 -3.07 9.35
CA ALA A 17 -17.37 -2.56 10.52
C ALA A 17 -18.22 -3.65 11.19
N PRO A 18 -17.93 -4.06 12.44
CA PRO A 18 -18.79 -4.98 13.18
C PRO A 18 -20.14 -4.32 13.48
N VAL A 19 -21.22 -5.09 13.34
CA VAL A 19 -22.60 -4.68 13.65
C VAL A 19 -23.27 -5.75 14.54
N PRO A 20 -24.35 -5.41 15.28
CA PRO A 20 -25.05 -6.39 16.10
C PRO A 20 -25.46 -7.64 15.31
N ALA A 21 -25.31 -8.81 15.91
CA ALA A 21 -25.66 -10.07 15.25
C ALA A 21 -27.15 -10.12 14.88
N GLY A 22 -27.45 -10.58 13.68
CA GLY A 22 -28.82 -10.60 13.14
C GLY A 22 -29.24 -9.28 12.48
N THR A 23 -28.31 -8.34 12.29
CA THR A 23 -28.54 -7.13 11.49
C THR A 23 -29.00 -7.54 10.09
N LYS A 24 -30.03 -6.88 9.57
CA LYS A 24 -30.52 -7.08 8.20
C LYS A 24 -30.03 -5.94 7.31
N SER A 25 -29.79 -6.20 6.02
CA SER A 25 -29.34 -5.17 5.08
C SER A 25 -30.24 -3.93 5.04
N ARG A 26 -31.55 -4.10 5.23
CA ARG A 26 -32.50 -2.99 5.31
C ARG A 26 -32.28 -2.04 6.51
N GLN A 27 -31.54 -2.47 7.53
CA GLN A 27 -31.19 -1.66 8.70
C GLN A 27 -29.85 -0.94 8.49
N ILE A 28 -29.15 -1.17 7.37
CA ILE A 28 -27.88 -0.51 7.08
C ILE A 28 -28.17 0.71 6.20
N THR A 29 -27.52 1.83 6.54
CA THR A 29 -27.37 2.98 5.67
C THR A 29 -25.91 3.01 5.24
N CYS A 30 -25.66 2.80 3.96
CA CYS A 30 -24.34 2.94 3.35
C CYS A 30 -24.47 3.80 2.10
N GLU A 31 -24.04 5.05 2.21
CA GLU A 31 -24.06 6.03 1.12
C GLU A 31 -22.63 6.33 0.72
N ILE A 32 -22.27 5.96 -0.51
CA ILE A 32 -20.95 6.17 -1.09
C ILE A 32 -21.11 7.27 -2.14
N GLU A 33 -20.44 8.39 -1.94
CA GLU A 33 -20.34 9.45 -2.93
C GLU A 33 -18.90 9.62 -3.39
N LYS A 34 -18.71 10.41 -4.44
CA LYS A 34 -17.39 10.63 -5.05
C LYS A 34 -16.30 11.07 -4.06
N LYS A 35 -16.67 11.74 -2.97
CA LYS A 35 -15.76 12.25 -1.93
C LYS A 35 -16.30 12.07 -0.51
N SER A 36 -17.36 11.30 -0.30
CA SER A 36 -17.94 11.16 1.04
C SER A 36 -18.39 9.71 1.27
N LEU A 37 -18.39 9.31 2.53
CA LEU A 37 -18.93 8.03 2.96
C LEU A 37 -19.76 8.24 4.21
N LYS A 38 -20.96 7.66 4.21
CA LYS A 38 -21.79 7.50 5.39
C LYS A 38 -22.12 6.03 5.58
N LEU A 39 -21.77 5.50 6.73
CA LEU A 39 -22.06 4.14 7.16
C LEU A 39 -22.67 4.15 8.55
N GLY A 40 -23.82 3.52 8.71
CA GLY A 40 -24.49 3.40 10.00
C GLY A 40 -25.66 2.44 9.98
N LEU A 41 -26.30 2.30 11.15
CA LEU A 41 -27.50 1.50 11.35
C LEU A 41 -28.72 2.39 11.61
N LYS A 42 -29.84 2.05 10.96
CA LYS A 42 -31.16 2.66 11.16
C LYS A 42 -32.12 1.65 11.81
N GLY A 43 -32.97 2.15 12.70
CA GLY A 43 -33.97 1.34 13.41
C GLY A 43 -33.92 1.45 14.93
N GLU A 44 -32.88 2.09 15.48
CA GLU A 44 -32.81 2.53 16.88
C GLU A 44 -32.70 4.06 16.88
N GLU A 45 -33.34 4.73 17.85
CA GLU A 45 -33.19 6.18 18.06
C GLU A 45 -32.26 6.43 19.25
N PRO A 46 -31.15 7.19 19.08
CA PRO A 46 -30.68 7.79 17.83
C PRO A 46 -30.02 6.78 16.89
N ALA A 47 -30.04 7.06 15.58
CA ALA A 47 -29.37 6.23 14.58
C ALA A 47 -27.87 6.10 14.89
N MET A 48 -27.35 4.88 14.83
CA MET A 48 -25.96 4.61 15.13
C MET A 48 -25.09 4.90 13.91
N ILE A 49 -24.36 6.02 13.96
CA ILE A 49 -23.38 6.39 12.92
C ILE A 49 -22.05 5.72 13.24
N ILE A 50 -21.54 4.94 12.29
CA ILE A 50 -20.24 4.25 12.37
C ILE A 50 -19.16 5.11 11.69
N ILE A 51 -19.45 5.60 10.48
CA ILE A 51 -18.57 6.47 9.69
C ILE A 51 -19.43 7.56 9.04
N GLU A 52 -19.01 8.81 9.13
CA GLU A 52 -19.61 9.92 8.36
C GLU A 52 -18.54 10.98 8.13
N GLY A 53 -18.29 11.33 6.86
CA GLY A 53 -17.36 12.40 6.55
C GLY A 53 -16.88 12.44 5.10
N GLU A 54 -16.07 13.46 4.81
CA GLU A 54 -15.39 13.60 3.52
C GLU A 54 -14.20 12.62 3.46
N LEU A 55 -14.16 11.79 2.43
CA LEU A 55 -13.07 10.86 2.15
C LEU A 55 -11.76 11.60 1.86
N PHE A 56 -10.64 10.95 2.13
CA PHE A 56 -9.32 11.52 1.85
C PHE A 56 -9.08 11.73 0.35
N GLY A 57 -9.53 10.78 -0.47
CA GLY A 57 -9.43 10.81 -1.94
C GLY A 57 -10.78 10.63 -2.63
N GLN A 58 -10.77 10.75 -3.96
CA GLN A 58 -11.96 10.50 -4.77
C GLN A 58 -12.12 9.00 -5.05
N VAL A 59 -13.37 8.55 -5.12
CA VAL A 59 -13.71 7.16 -5.42
C VAL A 59 -14.65 7.07 -6.62
N LYS A 60 -14.52 5.96 -7.35
CA LYS A 60 -15.39 5.60 -8.45
C LYS A 60 -16.62 4.93 -7.87
N VAL A 61 -17.69 5.70 -7.65
CA VAL A 61 -18.91 5.22 -6.98
C VAL A 61 -19.48 3.98 -7.67
N GLY A 62 -19.51 3.94 -9.01
CA GLY A 62 -20.03 2.78 -9.75
C GLY A 62 -19.17 1.52 -9.69
N GLU A 63 -17.92 1.62 -9.24
CA GLU A 63 -17.00 0.49 -9.02
C GLU A 63 -16.78 0.24 -7.52
N SER A 64 -17.51 0.94 -6.64
CA SER A 64 -17.44 0.78 -5.19
C SER A 64 -18.72 0.10 -4.71
N PHE A 65 -18.60 -0.80 -3.73
CA PHE A 65 -19.74 -1.56 -3.24
C PHE A 65 -19.60 -1.88 -1.75
N TRP A 66 -20.70 -2.34 -1.18
CA TRP A 66 -20.72 -2.84 0.19
C TRP A 66 -21.59 -4.08 0.28
N HIS A 67 -21.31 -4.91 1.27
CA HIS A 67 -22.11 -6.09 1.57
C HIS A 67 -22.12 -6.38 3.07
N LEU A 68 -23.11 -7.15 3.49
CA LEU A 68 -23.26 -7.60 4.88
C LEU A 68 -22.89 -9.08 4.95
N GLU A 69 -21.86 -9.38 5.73
CA GLU A 69 -21.35 -10.73 5.98
C GLU A 69 -21.95 -11.26 7.28
N ASP A 70 -22.46 -12.50 7.22
CA ASP A 70 -22.99 -13.27 8.37
C ASP A 70 -23.99 -12.50 9.27
N GLN A 71 -24.65 -11.45 8.76
CA GLN A 71 -25.52 -10.57 9.54
C GLN A 71 -24.85 -9.93 10.78
N LYS A 72 -23.52 -9.78 10.75
CA LYS A 72 -22.72 -9.27 11.89
C LYS A 72 -21.58 -8.34 11.48
N THR A 73 -21.27 -8.22 10.20
CA THR A 73 -20.15 -7.40 9.72
C THR A 73 -20.48 -6.74 8.40
N VAL A 74 -20.30 -5.43 8.31
CA VAL A 74 -20.42 -4.69 7.04
C VAL A 74 -19.04 -4.52 6.44
N SER A 75 -18.89 -4.96 5.20
CA SER A 75 -17.69 -4.79 4.39
C SER A 75 -17.97 -3.77 3.30
N VAL A 76 -17.10 -2.76 3.17
CA VAL A 76 -17.17 -1.72 2.13
C VAL A 76 -15.87 -1.74 1.33
N LEU A 77 -15.99 -1.78 0.01
CA LEU A 77 -14.86 -1.66 -0.92
C LEU A 77 -15.03 -0.37 -1.73
N LEU A 78 -14.05 0.51 -1.62
CA LEU A 78 -14.01 1.79 -2.34
C LEU A 78 -12.91 1.75 -3.40
N THR A 79 -13.28 1.94 -4.65
CA THR A 79 -12.33 1.97 -5.77
C THR A 79 -11.82 3.40 -5.97
N LYS A 80 -10.51 3.62 -5.86
CA LYS A 80 -9.90 4.94 -5.99
C LYS A 80 -10.02 5.46 -7.43
N SER A 81 -10.32 6.75 -7.58
CA SER A 81 -10.37 7.40 -8.89
C SER A 81 -9.07 8.07 -9.32
N ASP A 82 -8.17 8.35 -8.38
CA ASP A 82 -7.01 9.22 -8.61
C ASP A 82 -5.71 8.45 -8.38
N GLU A 83 -4.99 8.19 -9.47
CA GLU A 83 -3.69 7.50 -9.50
C GLU A 83 -2.56 8.31 -8.84
N ARG A 84 -2.75 9.59 -8.52
CA ARG A 84 -1.73 10.44 -7.86
C ARG A 84 -1.85 10.45 -6.34
N ARG A 85 -2.99 10.01 -5.80
CA ARG A 85 -3.28 9.95 -4.35
C ARG A 85 -3.53 8.51 -3.90
N ASN A 86 -2.67 7.61 -4.36
CA ASN A 86 -2.79 6.17 -4.15
C ASN A 86 -2.63 5.73 -2.70
N TRP A 87 -2.14 6.60 -1.83
CA TRP A 87 -1.95 6.27 -0.42
C TRP A 87 -2.66 7.26 0.49
N TRP A 88 -3.74 6.78 1.10
CA TRP A 88 -4.57 7.56 2.01
C TRP A 88 -3.97 7.50 3.41
N LYS A 89 -3.64 8.65 4.00
CA LYS A 89 -3.15 8.69 5.40
C LYS A 89 -4.27 8.55 6.43
N SER A 90 -5.51 8.83 6.02
CA SER A 90 -6.72 8.63 6.82
C SER A 90 -7.86 8.20 5.90
N LEU A 91 -8.89 7.55 6.44
CA LEU A 91 -10.08 7.18 5.68
C LEU A 91 -10.91 8.43 5.34
N VAL A 92 -11.25 9.20 6.37
CA VAL A 92 -11.94 10.49 6.29
C VAL A 92 -10.99 11.62 6.68
N LYS A 93 -11.19 12.81 6.12
CA LYS A 93 -10.40 13.98 6.45
C LYS A 93 -10.59 14.37 7.92
N GLY A 94 -9.49 14.64 8.62
CA GLY A 94 -9.51 14.96 10.05
C GLY A 94 -9.80 13.77 10.96
N GLY A 95 -9.98 12.57 10.41
CA GLY A 95 -10.06 11.32 11.17
C GLY A 95 -8.69 10.84 11.65
N PRO A 96 -8.65 9.77 12.46
CA PRO A 96 -7.41 9.16 12.91
C PRO A 96 -6.55 8.73 11.71
N GLU A 97 -5.28 9.13 11.73
CA GLU A 97 -4.31 8.76 10.70
C GLU A 97 -3.75 7.37 10.98
N ILE A 98 -3.55 6.56 9.94
CA ILE A 98 -2.79 5.30 10.04
C ILE A 98 -1.32 5.62 9.76
N ASP A 99 -0.40 5.07 10.56
CA ASP A 99 1.03 5.10 10.26
C ASP A 99 1.32 4.16 9.07
N THR A 100 1.48 4.78 7.90
CA THR A 100 1.62 4.12 6.61
C THR A 100 2.97 3.43 6.42
N GLN A 101 3.90 3.52 7.39
CA GLN A 101 5.22 2.91 7.30
C GLN A 101 5.25 1.42 7.69
N LYS A 102 4.16 0.88 8.26
CA LYS A 102 4.08 -0.54 8.71
C LYS A 102 3.27 -1.46 7.79
N VAL A 103 2.72 -0.94 6.70
CA VAL A 103 1.94 -1.74 5.75
C VAL A 103 2.91 -2.26 4.71
N GLU A 104 3.28 -3.53 4.79
CA GLU A 104 3.95 -4.20 3.70
C GLU A 104 3.07 -4.05 2.46
N PRO A 105 3.55 -3.42 1.37
CA PRO A 105 2.79 -3.42 0.14
C PRO A 105 2.56 -4.89 -0.23
N GLU A 106 1.29 -5.26 -0.46
CA GLU A 106 0.94 -6.48 -1.18
C GLU A 106 1.94 -6.60 -2.33
N PRO A 107 2.75 -7.68 -2.40
CA PRO A 107 3.78 -7.79 -3.39
C PRO A 107 3.07 -7.74 -4.73
N SER A 108 3.13 -6.56 -5.37
CA SER A 108 2.69 -6.37 -6.73
C SER A 108 3.38 -7.50 -7.47
N ARG A 109 2.60 -8.44 -8.01
CA ARG A 109 3.16 -9.57 -8.72
C ARG A 109 4.05 -8.95 -9.78
N LEU A 110 5.36 -9.07 -9.62
CA LEU A 110 6.37 -8.49 -10.51
C LEU A 110 6.14 -8.87 -11.99
N GLY A 111 5.26 -9.83 -12.25
CA GLY A 111 4.79 -10.22 -13.58
C GLY A 111 3.87 -9.22 -14.30
N ASP A 112 3.22 -8.28 -13.58
CA ASP A 112 2.29 -7.31 -14.20
C ASP A 112 2.95 -5.96 -14.53
N LEU A 113 4.24 -5.79 -14.17
CA LEU A 113 5.02 -4.58 -14.46
C LEU A 113 5.77 -4.73 -15.80
N ASP A 114 5.82 -3.63 -16.57
CA ASP A 114 6.72 -3.49 -17.72
C ASP A 114 8.17 -3.88 -17.31
N PRO A 115 8.91 -4.69 -18.10
CA PRO A 115 10.27 -5.15 -17.78
C PRO A 115 11.22 -4.09 -17.20
N GLU A 116 11.13 -2.84 -17.64
CA GLU A 116 11.97 -1.75 -17.15
C GLU A 116 11.62 -1.33 -15.70
N LEU A 117 10.32 -1.24 -15.40
CA LEU A 117 9.84 -0.90 -14.07
C LEU A 117 10.07 -2.05 -13.06
N ARG A 118 9.98 -3.29 -13.54
CA ARG A 118 10.27 -4.49 -12.74
C ARG A 118 11.71 -4.50 -12.22
N SER A 119 12.69 -4.24 -13.11
CA SER A 119 14.10 -4.18 -12.75
C SER A 119 14.38 -3.09 -11.70
N THR A 120 13.73 -1.93 -11.85
CA THR A 120 13.85 -0.82 -10.90
C THR A 120 13.30 -1.19 -9.53
N VAL A 121 12.12 -1.82 -9.47
CA VAL A 121 11.50 -2.26 -8.22
C VAL A 121 12.30 -3.38 -7.55
N GLU A 122 12.81 -4.35 -8.31
CA GLU A 122 13.69 -5.41 -7.80
C GLU A 122 14.98 -4.84 -7.20
N LYS A 123 15.61 -3.86 -7.87
CA LYS A 123 16.78 -3.14 -7.35
C LYS A 123 16.46 -2.41 -6.05
N MET A 124 15.35 -1.67 -6.00
CA MET A 124 14.93 -0.95 -4.80
C MET A 124 14.68 -1.90 -3.62
N MET A 125 14.01 -3.04 -3.85
CA MET A 125 13.79 -4.07 -2.83
C MET A 125 15.09 -4.70 -2.32
N PHE A 126 16.07 -4.92 -3.21
CA PHE A 126 17.38 -5.42 -2.82
C PHE A 126 18.14 -4.39 -1.96
N ASP A 127 18.19 -3.14 -2.41
CA ASP A 127 18.91 -2.07 -1.73
C ASP A 127 18.35 -1.79 -0.34
N GLN A 128 17.02 -1.84 -0.19
CA GLN A 128 16.36 -1.67 1.10
C GLN A 128 16.78 -2.76 2.10
N ARG A 129 16.77 -4.04 1.68
CA ARG A 129 17.23 -5.16 2.52
C ARG A 129 18.72 -5.07 2.88
N GLN A 130 19.57 -4.64 1.94
CA GLN A 130 21.00 -4.48 2.22
C GLN A 130 21.22 -3.38 3.27
N LYS A 131 20.53 -2.23 3.15
CA LYS A 131 20.64 -1.13 4.12
C LYS A 131 20.23 -1.56 5.54
N GLU A 132 19.14 -2.31 5.68
CA GLU A 132 18.71 -2.86 6.97
C GLU A 132 19.76 -3.80 7.59
N MET A 133 20.45 -4.57 6.74
CA MET A 133 21.54 -5.45 7.15
C MET A 133 22.89 -4.73 7.28
N SER A 134 22.95 -3.41 7.15
CA SER A 134 24.21 -2.63 7.11
C SER A 134 25.21 -3.14 6.06
N ARG A 135 24.68 -3.61 4.93
CA ARG A 135 25.42 -4.14 3.79
C ARG A 135 25.35 -3.18 2.60
N PRO A 136 26.32 -3.26 1.67
CA PRO A 136 26.35 -2.36 0.51
C PRO A 136 25.17 -2.60 -0.44
N THR A 137 24.66 -1.51 -0.98
CA THR A 137 23.62 -1.45 -2.02
C THR A 137 24.14 -1.92 -3.38
N SER A 138 23.24 -2.12 -4.35
CA SER A 138 23.56 -2.53 -5.71
C SER A 138 24.58 -1.61 -6.38
N ASP A 139 24.44 -0.29 -6.21
CA ASP A 139 25.35 0.70 -6.80
C ASP A 139 26.75 0.64 -6.16
N GLU A 140 26.81 0.45 -4.85
CA GLU A 140 28.07 0.32 -4.12
C GLU A 140 28.80 -0.98 -4.46
N ILE A 141 28.06 -2.09 -4.62
CA ILE A 141 28.61 -3.37 -5.09
C ILE A 141 29.20 -3.19 -6.50
N GLN A 142 28.45 -2.55 -7.40
CA GLN A 142 28.91 -2.33 -8.77
C GLN A 142 30.16 -1.44 -8.82
N GLN A 143 30.21 -0.38 -8.00
CA GLN A 143 31.40 0.46 -7.87
C GLN A 143 32.61 -0.32 -7.32
N GLN A 144 32.41 -1.15 -6.29
CA GLN A 144 33.47 -2.00 -5.75
C GLN A 144 34.00 -3.01 -6.77
N GLU A 145 33.14 -3.58 -7.61
CA GLU A 145 33.56 -4.47 -8.68
C GLU A 145 34.38 -3.75 -9.76
N LEU A 146 33.97 -2.54 -10.15
CA LEU A 146 34.69 -1.75 -11.13
C LEU A 146 36.09 -1.38 -10.61
N LEU A 147 36.19 -0.97 -9.34
CA LEU A 147 37.47 -0.69 -8.68
C LEU A 147 38.36 -1.94 -8.63
N LYS A 148 37.81 -3.10 -8.22
CA LYS A 148 38.54 -4.37 -8.21
C LYS A 148 39.04 -4.74 -9.61
N LYS A 149 38.20 -4.66 -10.64
CA LYS A 149 38.60 -4.96 -12.03
C LYS A 149 39.72 -4.02 -12.49
N PHE A 150 39.63 -2.75 -12.13
CA PHE A 150 40.66 -1.76 -12.44
C PHE A 150 41.99 -2.10 -11.75
N ASP A 151 41.97 -2.44 -10.46
CA ASP A 151 43.15 -2.85 -9.70
C ASP A 151 43.77 -4.16 -10.23
N PHE A 152 42.95 -5.17 -10.53
CA PHE A 152 43.41 -6.41 -11.17
C PHE A 152 44.06 -6.15 -12.54
N SER A 153 43.51 -5.23 -13.33
CA SER A 153 44.08 -4.86 -14.63
C SER A 153 45.43 -4.14 -14.49
N LYS A 154 45.60 -3.32 -13.45
CA LYS A 154 46.88 -2.67 -13.12
C LYS A 154 47.91 -3.68 -12.64
N MET A 155 47.54 -4.60 -11.76
CA MET A 155 48.44 -5.64 -11.23
C MET A 155 49.00 -6.53 -12.36
N LYS A 156 48.13 -7.00 -13.26
CA LYS A 156 48.55 -7.74 -14.47
C LYS A 156 49.47 -6.95 -15.41
N ARG A 157 49.38 -5.62 -15.42
CA ARG A 157 50.29 -4.77 -16.18
C ARG A 157 51.67 -4.71 -15.53
N VAL A 158 51.73 -4.51 -14.20
CA VAL A 158 52.99 -4.44 -13.44
C VAL A 158 53.78 -5.76 -13.53
N ASP A 159 53.10 -6.91 -13.44
CA ASP A 159 53.74 -8.23 -13.55
C ASP A 159 54.35 -8.49 -14.94
N LYS A 160 53.76 -7.90 -16.01
CA LYS A 160 54.33 -7.98 -17.36
C LYS A 160 55.60 -7.14 -17.53
N PHE A 161 55.73 -6.02 -16.81
CA PHE A 161 56.93 -5.18 -16.88
C PHE A 161 58.07 -5.71 -16.00
N SER A 162 57.77 -6.45 -14.92
CA SER A 162 58.81 -7.04 -14.06
C SER A 162 59.46 -8.30 -14.62
N ASN A 163 58.83 -8.99 -15.58
CA ASN A 163 59.36 -10.19 -16.26
C ASN A 163 60.12 -9.87 -17.58
N MET A 164 60.40 -8.59 -17.84
CA MET A 164 61.08 -8.12 -19.05
C MET A 164 62.42 -7.41 -18.75
N ALA A 165 62.95 -7.57 -17.53
CA ALA A 165 64.26 -7.08 -17.09
C ALA A 165 65.17 -8.25 -16.71
#